data_AF-X1EQX0-F1
#
_entry.id   AF-X1EQX0-F1
#
_cell.length_a   1.000
_cell.length_b   1.000
_cell.length_c   1.000
_cell.angle_alpha   90.00
_cell.angle_beta   90.00
_cell.angle_gamma   90.00
#
_symmetry.space_group_name_H-M   'P 1'
#
loop_
_entity.id
_entity.type
_entity.pdbx_description
1 polymer ?
#
loop_
_entity_poly.entity_id
_entity_poly.type
_entity_poly.pdbx_seq_one_letter_code
_entity_poly.pdbx_strand_id
1 'polypeptide(L)'
;GIIPGGLKAHYHLFGKTTEQFGEVLADNFSWVVKNKPNRLIVYDLQEIMEGMMGPGGGAMKTWDLILAGTDEVALDLIACEIGKLKVKNVPHVINAIERKLGVGELENIEIVGMSLEEAKKQTPKFKVPGNRFTSLIAYLSGHIGYKIIKKIPELIKSRCVQCGECAQNCASEAIEFETNSYPIFLRKKCISCFCCAELCSENAIKPKS
;
A
#
# COMPACT_ATOMS: atom_id res chain seq x y z
N GLY A 1 13.59 10.94 0.96
CA GLY A 1 12.14 11.01 1.29
C GLY A 1 11.82 12.33 1.96
N ILE A 2 10.54 12.76 1.97
CA ILE A 2 10.10 14.01 2.64
C ILE A 2 9.57 13.79 4.07
N ILE A 3 9.27 12.53 4.42
CA ILE A 3 8.85 12.14 5.76
C ILE A 3 10.07 11.52 6.46
N PRO A 4 10.61 12.15 7.51
CA PRO A 4 11.82 11.67 8.18
C PRO A 4 11.53 10.52 9.15
N GLY A 5 12.49 9.59 9.25
CA GLY A 5 12.51 8.53 10.28
C GLY A 5 11.25 7.67 10.36
N GLY A 6 10.89 7.27 11.59
CA GLY A 6 9.73 6.43 11.90
C GLY A 6 8.38 7.13 11.71
N LEU A 7 8.35 8.41 11.31
CA LEU A 7 7.09 9.15 11.17
C LEU A 7 6.17 8.51 10.13
N LYS A 8 6.69 7.86 9.07
CA LYS A 8 5.85 7.15 8.09
C LYS A 8 4.84 6.21 8.76
N ALA A 9 5.28 5.46 9.78
CA ALA A 9 4.40 4.57 10.54
C ALA A 9 3.33 5.35 11.32
N HIS A 10 3.68 6.51 11.89
CA HIS A 10 2.72 7.39 12.58
C HIS A 10 1.66 7.98 11.65
N TYR A 11 1.95 8.19 10.37
CA TYR A 11 0.94 8.71 9.45
C TYR A 11 -0.23 7.75 9.23
N HIS A 12 -0.05 6.44 9.46
CA HIS A 12 -1.16 5.48 9.48
C HIS A 12 -2.18 5.76 10.59
N LEU A 13 -1.86 6.59 11.59
CA LEU A 13 -2.79 7.00 12.66
C LEU A 13 -3.74 8.13 12.22
N PHE A 14 -3.41 8.89 11.18
CA PHE A 14 -4.21 10.02 10.71
C PHE A 14 -5.38 9.62 9.80
N GLY A 15 -5.42 8.37 9.31
CA GLY A 15 -6.52 7.82 8.52
C GLY A 15 -7.13 6.58 9.18
N LYS A 16 -8.42 6.59 9.49
CA LYS A 16 -9.11 5.46 10.15
C LYS A 16 -9.71 4.47 9.14
N THR A 17 -9.83 4.88 7.88
CA THR A 17 -10.27 4.06 6.75
C THR A 17 -9.28 4.17 5.61
N THR A 18 -9.38 3.28 4.62
CA THR A 18 -8.52 3.31 3.44
C THR A 18 -8.65 4.62 2.66
N GLU A 19 -9.86 5.18 2.63
CA GLU A 19 -10.19 6.45 1.98
C GLU A 19 -9.50 7.62 2.68
N GLN A 20 -9.67 7.72 4.00
CA GLN A 20 -9.03 8.76 4.81
C GLN A 20 -7.50 8.65 4.77
N PHE A 21 -6.96 7.44 4.74
CA PHE A 21 -5.52 7.26 4.58
C PHE A 21 -5.06 7.69 3.17
N GLY A 22 -5.88 7.48 2.14
CA GLY A 22 -5.66 8.02 0.80
C GLY A 22 -5.55 9.56 0.80
N GLU A 23 -6.40 10.25 1.56
CA GLU A 23 -6.33 11.71 1.74
C GLU A 23 -5.00 12.15 2.37
N VAL A 24 -4.55 11.44 3.42
CA VAL A 24 -3.27 11.70 4.11
C VAL A 24 -2.08 11.52 3.15
N LEU A 25 -2.10 10.50 2.30
CA LEU A 25 -1.08 10.30 1.27
C LEU A 25 -1.10 11.44 0.23
N ALA A 26 -2.28 11.84 -0.23
CA ALA A 26 -2.44 12.96 -1.16
C ALA A 26 -2.01 14.30 -0.55
N ASP A 27 -2.22 14.52 0.76
CA ASP A 27 -1.74 15.72 1.47
C ASP A 27 -0.21 15.79 1.45
N ASN A 28 0.45 14.68 1.79
CA ASN A 28 1.91 14.58 1.71
C ASN A 28 2.41 14.80 0.27
N PHE A 29 1.72 14.20 -0.71
CA PHE A 29 2.07 14.34 -2.12
C PHE A 29 1.90 15.77 -2.62
N SER A 30 0.87 16.50 -2.17
CA SER A 30 0.64 17.90 -2.55
C SER A 30 1.83 18.80 -2.22
N TRP A 31 2.52 18.53 -1.09
CA TRP A 31 3.74 19.24 -0.74
C TRP A 31 4.86 18.94 -1.72
N VAL A 32 5.02 17.68 -2.16
CA VAL A 32 6.01 17.29 -3.17
C VAL A 32 5.76 18.02 -4.49
N VAL A 33 4.51 18.00 -4.97
CA VAL A 33 4.11 18.68 -6.20
C VAL A 33 4.45 20.17 -6.13
N LYS A 34 4.11 20.82 -5.02
CA LYS A 34 4.35 22.26 -4.82
C LYS A 34 5.84 22.62 -4.70
N ASN A 35 6.62 21.85 -3.96
CA ASN A 35 7.97 22.24 -3.54
C ASN A 35 9.09 21.59 -4.34
N LYS A 36 8.78 20.59 -5.16
CA LYS A 36 9.77 19.87 -5.98
C LYS A 36 9.28 19.78 -7.42
N PRO A 37 9.05 20.88 -8.15
CA PRO A 37 8.32 20.85 -9.43
C PRO A 37 8.99 20.05 -10.55
N ASN A 38 10.32 19.93 -10.56
CA ASN A 38 11.06 19.21 -11.58
C ASN A 38 11.44 17.81 -11.08
N ARG A 39 10.71 16.78 -11.55
CA ARG A 39 10.89 15.39 -11.10
C ARG A 39 10.91 14.46 -12.30
N LEU A 40 11.82 13.50 -12.24
CA LEU A 40 11.79 12.32 -13.08
C LEU A 40 11.39 11.16 -12.17
N ILE A 41 10.36 10.42 -12.58
CA ILE A 41 9.80 9.29 -11.85
C ILE A 41 9.97 8.06 -12.72
N VAL A 42 10.49 6.99 -12.11
CA VAL A 42 10.80 5.74 -12.79
C VAL A 42 10.20 4.61 -11.95
N TYR A 43 9.31 3.83 -12.56
CA TYR A 43 8.83 2.56 -12.01
C TYR A 43 9.62 1.46 -12.69
N ASP A 44 10.53 0.85 -11.92
CA ASP A 44 11.17 -0.39 -12.30
C ASP A 44 10.20 -1.54 -12.01
N LEU A 45 9.67 -2.13 -13.08
CA LEU A 45 8.78 -3.28 -13.04
C LEU A 45 9.49 -4.48 -13.66
N GLN A 46 10.82 -4.58 -13.58
CA GLN A 46 11.53 -5.79 -14.02
C GLN A 46 11.03 -7.01 -13.25
N GLU A 47 10.95 -6.90 -11.93
CA GLU A 47 10.33 -7.87 -11.05
C GLU A 47 9.33 -7.19 -10.10
N ILE A 48 8.19 -7.83 -9.89
CA ILE A 48 7.13 -7.36 -8.99
C ILE A 48 6.77 -8.41 -7.95
N MET A 49 6.25 -7.97 -6.81
CA MET A 49 5.71 -8.84 -5.77
C MET A 49 4.19 -8.95 -5.89
N GLU A 50 3.65 -10.17 -5.91
CA GLU A 50 2.20 -10.42 -5.94
C GLU A 50 1.67 -11.13 -4.68
N GLY A 51 0.37 -11.00 -4.44
CA GLY A 51 -0.35 -11.67 -3.36
C GLY A 51 -0.54 -10.85 -2.08
N MET A 52 -1.10 -11.50 -1.07
CA MET A 52 -1.59 -10.83 0.16
C MET A 52 -0.49 -10.49 1.18
N MET A 53 0.70 -11.04 1.02
CA MET A 53 1.82 -10.81 1.94
C MET A 53 2.57 -9.51 1.66
N GLY A 54 2.18 -8.78 0.61
CA GLY A 54 2.67 -7.43 0.33
C GLY A 54 4.17 -7.35 0.00
N PRO A 55 4.75 -6.14 0.05
CA PRO A 55 6.19 -5.96 -0.12
C PRO A 55 6.93 -6.65 1.04
N GLY A 56 7.88 -7.53 0.72
CA GLY A 56 8.71 -8.27 1.68
C GLY A 56 8.40 -9.77 1.83
N GLY A 57 7.18 -10.21 1.47
CA GLY A 57 6.79 -11.63 1.59
C GLY A 57 5.91 -12.18 0.45
N GLY A 58 5.56 -11.35 -0.55
CA GLY A 58 4.86 -11.77 -1.75
C GLY A 58 5.69 -12.66 -2.69
N ALA A 59 5.03 -13.36 -3.60
CA ALA A 59 5.72 -14.14 -4.63
C ALA A 59 6.30 -13.20 -5.69
N MET A 60 7.56 -13.40 -6.08
CA MET A 60 8.20 -12.63 -7.14
C MET A 60 7.67 -13.05 -8.51
N LYS A 61 7.55 -12.07 -9.41
CA LYS A 61 7.14 -12.29 -10.79
C LYS A 61 7.87 -11.33 -11.72
N THR A 62 8.47 -11.88 -12.76
CA THR A 62 9.08 -11.09 -13.82
C THR A 62 8.00 -10.43 -14.69
N TRP A 63 8.22 -9.18 -15.03
CA TRP A 63 7.38 -8.43 -15.96
C TRP A 63 8.23 -7.73 -17.05
N ASP A 64 9.43 -7.26 -16.74
CA ASP A 64 10.36 -6.67 -17.72
C ASP A 64 9.81 -5.39 -18.39
N LEU A 65 9.29 -4.47 -17.57
CA LEU A 65 8.73 -3.20 -18.00
C LEU A 65 9.33 -2.05 -17.20
N ILE A 66 9.58 -0.92 -17.86
CA ILE A 66 9.95 0.34 -17.20
C ILE A 66 8.91 1.39 -17.59
N LEU A 67 8.34 2.06 -16.59
CA LEU A 67 7.54 3.26 -16.81
C LEU A 67 8.36 4.47 -16.36
N ALA A 68 8.42 5.51 -17.17
CA ALA A 68 9.12 6.75 -16.81
C ALA A 68 8.33 7.97 -17.27
N GLY A 69 8.37 9.03 -16.47
CA GLY A 69 7.62 10.24 -16.75
C GLY A 69 7.91 11.34 -15.73
N THR A 70 7.24 12.48 -15.90
CA THR A 70 7.42 13.68 -15.07
C THR A 70 6.19 14.03 -14.23
N ASP A 71 5.13 13.22 -14.31
CA ASP A 71 3.89 13.34 -13.55
C ASP A 71 3.57 11.99 -12.89
N GLU A 72 3.60 11.95 -11.56
CA GLU A 72 3.32 10.75 -10.78
C GLU A 72 1.88 10.25 -10.93
N VAL A 73 0.91 11.16 -11.01
CA VAL A 73 -0.50 10.79 -11.13
C VAL A 73 -0.76 10.18 -12.49
N ALA A 74 -0.13 10.73 -13.54
CA ALA A 74 -0.17 10.16 -14.88
C ALA A 74 0.45 8.75 -14.91
N LEU A 75 1.61 8.55 -14.28
CA LEU A 75 2.24 7.22 -14.18
C LEU A 75 1.40 6.23 -13.39
N ASP A 76 0.80 6.64 -12.27
CA ASP A 76 -0.09 5.79 -11.47
C ASP A 76 -1.35 5.41 -12.26
N LEU A 77 -1.90 6.34 -13.05
CA LEU A 77 -3.03 6.08 -13.94
C LEU A 77 -2.66 5.03 -15.01
N ILE A 78 -1.50 5.19 -15.65
CA ILE A 78 -0.99 4.22 -16.63
C ILE A 78 -0.70 2.86 -15.98
N ALA A 79 -0.07 2.82 -14.81
CA ALA A 79 0.19 1.58 -14.08
C ALA A 79 -1.12 0.87 -13.69
N CYS A 80 -2.14 1.61 -13.24
CA CYS A 80 -3.47 1.06 -12.97
C CYS A 80 -4.10 0.47 -14.23
N GLU A 81 -4.05 1.18 -15.36
CA GLU A 81 -4.59 0.71 -16.64
C GLU A 81 -3.91 -0.56 -17.13
N ILE A 82 -2.58 -0.56 -17.16
CA ILE A 82 -1.76 -1.71 -17.54
C ILE A 82 -2.08 -2.90 -16.62
N GLY A 83 -2.21 -2.62 -15.32
CA GLY A 83 -2.54 -3.61 -14.30
C GLY A 83 -4.02 -4.00 -14.21
N LYS A 84 -4.89 -3.47 -15.07
CA LYS A 84 -6.35 -3.71 -15.06
C LYS A 84 -6.99 -3.41 -13.69
N LEU A 85 -6.43 -2.45 -12.97
CA LEU A 85 -6.95 -1.92 -11.72
C LEU A 85 -7.84 -0.72 -12.02
N LYS A 86 -9.01 -0.67 -11.37
CA LYS A 86 -9.87 0.51 -11.46
C LYS A 86 -9.31 1.59 -10.55
N VAL A 87 -8.92 2.73 -11.11
CA VAL A 87 -8.36 3.89 -10.36
C VAL A 87 -9.22 4.30 -9.18
N LYS A 88 -10.55 4.26 -9.32
CA LYS A 88 -11.51 4.55 -8.23
C LYS A 88 -11.37 3.64 -6.99
N ASN A 89 -10.69 2.50 -7.13
CA ASN A 89 -10.40 1.57 -6.03
C ASN A 89 -9.02 1.83 -5.40
N VAL A 90 -8.30 2.86 -5.84
CA VAL A 90 -6.97 3.25 -5.36
C VAL A 90 -7.07 4.63 -4.70
N PRO A 91 -7.36 4.71 -3.38
CA PRO A 91 -7.85 5.95 -2.77
C PRO A 91 -6.91 7.15 -2.85
N HIS A 92 -5.59 6.94 -2.81
CA HIS A 92 -4.63 8.03 -2.90
C HIS A 92 -4.52 8.60 -4.33
N VAL A 93 -4.67 7.77 -5.36
CA VAL A 93 -4.65 8.22 -6.76
C VAL A 93 -5.89 9.04 -7.08
N ILE A 94 -7.09 8.55 -6.70
CA ILE A 94 -8.32 9.32 -6.94
C ILE A 94 -8.31 10.65 -6.16
N ASN A 95 -7.83 10.66 -4.92
CA ASN A 95 -7.67 11.90 -4.15
C ASN A 95 -6.71 12.87 -4.83
N ALA A 96 -5.59 12.38 -5.38
CA ALA A 96 -4.63 13.24 -6.09
C ALA A 96 -5.24 13.84 -7.37
N ILE A 97 -6.03 13.07 -8.12
CA ILE A 97 -6.77 13.52 -9.30
C ILE A 97 -7.79 14.61 -8.92
N GLU A 98 -8.64 14.35 -7.92
CA GLU A 98 -9.66 15.29 -7.45
C GLU A 98 -9.06 16.61 -6.97
N ARG A 99 -7.86 16.56 -6.37
CA ARG A 99 -7.09 17.72 -5.92
C ARG A 99 -6.25 18.37 -7.03
N LYS A 100 -6.32 17.87 -8.27
CA LYS A 100 -5.57 18.37 -9.43
C LYS A 100 -4.05 18.39 -9.19
N LEU A 101 -3.53 17.37 -8.53
CA LEU A 101 -2.10 17.22 -8.22
C LEU A 101 -1.27 16.64 -9.37
N GLY A 102 -1.94 16.24 -10.46
CA GLY A 102 -1.35 15.74 -11.71
C GLY A 102 -2.45 15.40 -12.71
N VAL A 103 -2.09 14.86 -13.86
CA VAL A 103 -3.03 14.51 -14.94
C VAL A 103 -3.85 13.27 -14.54
N GLY A 104 -5.19 13.43 -14.52
CA GLY A 104 -6.12 12.38 -14.11
C GLY A 104 -6.91 11.72 -15.24
N GLU A 105 -6.65 12.09 -16.49
CA GLU A 105 -7.39 11.62 -17.67
C GLU A 105 -6.41 11.06 -18.70
N LEU A 106 -6.67 9.84 -19.17
CA LEU A 106 -5.77 9.13 -20.09
C LEU A 106 -5.54 9.85 -21.41
N GLU A 107 -6.56 10.53 -21.92
CA GLU A 107 -6.49 11.29 -23.17
C GLU A 107 -5.52 12.47 -23.11
N ASN A 108 -5.19 12.94 -21.90
CA ASN A 108 -4.26 14.04 -21.66
C ASN A 108 -2.83 13.54 -21.37
N ILE A 109 -2.57 12.24 -21.52
CA ILE A 109 -1.24 11.64 -21.30
C ILE A 109 -0.61 11.30 -22.66
N GLU A 110 0.51 11.94 -22.96
CA GLU A 110 1.35 11.55 -24.09
C GLU A 110 2.17 10.31 -23.71
N ILE A 111 2.02 9.24 -24.49
CA ILE A 111 2.77 8.00 -24.33
C ILE A 111 3.80 7.91 -25.44
N VAL A 112 5.08 7.83 -25.05
CA VAL A 112 6.22 7.67 -25.96
C VAL A 112 6.87 6.30 -25.75
N GLY A 113 7.30 5.66 -26.83
CA GLY A 113 7.90 4.33 -26.80
C GLY A 113 6.86 3.22 -26.95
N MET A 114 6.82 2.27 -26.00
CA MET A 114 5.88 1.16 -26.02
C MET A 114 4.44 1.68 -25.86
N SER A 115 3.52 1.19 -26.70
CA SER A 115 2.11 1.59 -26.61
C SER A 115 1.42 1.00 -25.37
N LEU A 116 0.39 1.68 -24.85
CA LEU A 116 -0.41 1.18 -23.72
C LEU A 116 -1.00 -0.20 -23.98
N GLU A 117 -1.48 -0.45 -25.20
CA GLU A 117 -2.05 -1.74 -25.59
C GLU A 117 -1.02 -2.86 -25.64
N GLU A 118 0.21 -2.55 -26.05
CA GLU A 118 1.32 -3.50 -26.02
C GLU A 118 1.74 -3.83 -24.57
N ALA A 119 1.88 -2.80 -23.72
CA ALA A 119 2.17 -3.00 -22.29
C ALA A 119 1.09 -3.87 -21.61
N LYS A 120 -0.20 -3.61 -21.89
CA LYS A 120 -1.34 -4.42 -21.40
C LYS A 120 -1.30 -5.88 -21.83
N LYS A 121 -0.76 -6.17 -23.02
CA LYS A 121 -0.60 -7.55 -23.53
C LYS A 121 0.54 -8.29 -22.84
N GLN A 122 1.60 -7.57 -22.48
CA GLN A 122 2.76 -8.12 -21.77
C GLN A 122 2.52 -8.25 -20.26
N THR A 123 1.48 -7.62 -19.72
CA THR A 123 1.12 -7.70 -18.29
C THR A 123 0.96 -9.15 -17.81
N PRO A 124 1.77 -9.60 -16.84
CA PRO A 124 1.61 -10.92 -16.26
C PRO A 124 0.29 -11.03 -15.49
N LYS A 125 -0.29 -12.22 -15.41
CA LYS A 125 -1.47 -12.45 -14.57
C LYS A 125 -1.07 -12.39 -13.09
N PHE A 126 -1.38 -11.32 -12.38
CA PHE A 126 -1.10 -11.24 -10.94
C PHE A 126 -2.35 -11.43 -10.07
N LYS A 127 -2.15 -12.00 -8.88
CA LYS A 127 -3.13 -12.14 -7.81
C LYS A 127 -3.26 -10.81 -7.08
N VAL A 128 -4.21 -9.99 -7.50
CA VAL A 128 -4.58 -8.78 -6.75
C VAL A 128 -5.24 -9.18 -5.43
N PRO A 129 -4.83 -8.62 -4.28
CA PRO A 129 -5.53 -8.82 -3.02
C PRO A 129 -6.97 -8.31 -3.10
N GLY A 130 -7.95 -9.22 -3.07
CA GLY A 130 -9.36 -8.91 -2.82
C GLY A 130 -10.20 -8.57 -4.05
N ASN A 131 -10.81 -9.60 -4.65
CA ASN A 131 -12.00 -9.46 -5.48
C ASN A 131 -13.12 -8.74 -4.68
N ARG A 132 -13.65 -7.63 -5.23
CA ARG A 132 -15.02 -7.02 -5.16
C ARG A 132 -15.92 -7.16 -3.92
N PHE A 133 -15.83 -8.23 -3.15
CA PHE A 133 -16.65 -8.55 -1.98
C PHE A 133 -16.26 -7.74 -0.73
N THR A 134 -14.98 -7.43 -0.54
CA THR A 134 -14.51 -6.63 0.61
C THR A 134 -14.95 -5.16 0.53
N SER A 135 -14.94 -4.55 -0.65
CA SER A 135 -15.40 -3.16 -0.83
C SER A 135 -16.92 -3.04 -0.69
N LEU A 136 -17.69 -4.04 -1.16
CA LEU A 136 -19.15 -4.04 -1.04
C LEU A 136 -19.59 -4.21 0.42
N ILE A 137 -18.92 -5.08 1.19
CA ILE A 137 -19.19 -5.23 2.62
C ILE A 137 -18.81 -3.96 3.38
N ALA A 138 -17.67 -3.34 3.10
CA ALA A 138 -17.26 -2.08 3.73
C ALA A 138 -18.24 -0.92 3.43
N TYR A 139 -18.78 -0.87 2.21
CA TYR A 139 -19.78 0.12 1.80
C TYR A 139 -21.16 -0.12 2.45
N LEU A 140 -21.62 -1.38 2.52
CA LEU A 140 -22.93 -1.74 3.10
C LEU A 140 -22.95 -1.67 4.63
N SER A 141 -21.82 -1.88 5.29
CA SER A 141 -21.72 -1.94 6.75
C SER A 141 -21.07 -0.68 7.32
N GLY A 142 -21.65 0.48 7.03
CA GLY A 142 -21.21 1.76 7.57
C GLY A 142 -20.93 1.67 9.07
N HIS A 143 -19.73 2.10 9.51
CA HIS A 143 -19.19 2.19 10.89
C HIS A 143 -19.28 0.94 11.81
N ILE A 144 -20.20 0.01 11.59
CA ILE A 144 -20.56 -1.13 12.45
C ILE A 144 -19.86 -2.41 11.98
N GLY A 145 -19.70 -2.62 10.67
CA GLY A 145 -18.98 -3.79 10.15
C GLY A 145 -17.47 -3.75 10.38
N TYR A 146 -16.88 -2.54 10.36
CA TYR A 146 -15.44 -2.32 10.55
C TYR A 146 -14.94 -2.79 11.93
N LYS A 147 -15.78 -2.73 12.98
CA LYS A 147 -15.45 -3.25 14.31
C LYS A 147 -15.52 -4.78 14.42
N ILE A 148 -16.33 -5.44 13.57
CA ILE A 148 -16.62 -6.87 13.67
C ILE A 148 -15.64 -7.72 12.83
N ILE A 149 -15.08 -7.15 11.75
CA ILE A 149 -14.17 -7.85 10.80
C ILE A 149 -12.74 -7.28 10.87
N LYS A 150 -12.30 -6.85 12.06
CA LYS A 150 -10.95 -6.33 12.21
C LYS A 150 -9.96 -7.50 12.21
N LYS A 151 -9.41 -7.83 11.03
CA LYS A 151 -8.27 -8.74 10.94
C LYS A 151 -7.12 -8.12 11.69
N ILE A 152 -6.60 -8.81 12.69
CA ILE A 152 -5.44 -8.37 13.45
C ILE A 152 -4.25 -9.29 13.15
N PRO A 153 -3.03 -8.86 13.47
CA PRO A 153 -1.87 -9.74 13.38
C PRO A 153 -1.99 -10.96 14.31
N GLU A 154 -1.51 -12.10 13.83
CA GLU A 154 -1.36 -13.36 14.55
C GLU A 154 0.09 -13.85 14.37
N LEU A 155 0.71 -14.27 15.48
CA LEU A 155 2.09 -14.76 15.51
C LEU A 155 2.17 -16.24 15.19
N ILE A 156 3.08 -16.60 14.29
CA ILE A 156 3.53 -17.95 14.01
C ILE A 156 4.77 -18.21 14.89
N LYS A 157 4.54 -18.72 16.11
CA LYS A 157 5.61 -18.89 17.11
C LYS A 157 6.83 -19.67 16.61
N SER A 158 6.62 -20.69 15.76
CA SER A 158 7.68 -21.53 15.20
C SER A 158 8.64 -20.79 14.26
N ARG A 159 8.29 -19.59 13.78
CA ARG A 159 9.14 -18.75 12.93
C ARG A 159 9.71 -17.54 13.66
N CYS A 160 9.16 -17.18 14.82
CA CYS A 160 9.55 -15.95 15.48
C CYS A 160 10.87 -16.14 16.25
N VAL A 161 11.89 -15.38 15.87
CA VAL A 161 13.20 -15.32 16.53
C VAL A 161 13.27 -14.33 17.70
N GLN A 162 12.11 -13.79 18.12
CA GLN A 162 11.99 -12.92 19.30
C GLN A 162 12.86 -11.64 19.24
N CYS A 163 13.04 -11.06 18.05
CA CYS A 163 13.87 -9.86 17.85
C CYS A 163 13.24 -8.55 18.36
N GLY A 164 11.91 -8.49 18.49
CA GLY A 164 11.20 -7.31 18.98
C GLY A 164 10.98 -6.17 17.97
N GLU A 165 11.46 -6.28 16.73
CA GLU A 165 11.34 -5.22 15.70
C GLU A 165 9.88 -4.81 15.44
N CYS A 166 8.96 -5.77 15.45
CA CYS A 166 7.54 -5.51 15.29
C CYS A 166 7.00 -4.55 16.36
N ALA A 167 7.44 -4.69 17.61
CA ALA A 167 7.04 -3.83 18.71
C ALA A 167 7.68 -2.44 18.63
N GLN A 168 8.98 -2.40 18.32
CA GLN A 168 9.73 -1.15 18.16
C GLN A 168 9.15 -0.22 17.07
N ASN A 169 8.59 -0.80 16.00
CA ASN A 169 8.05 -0.05 14.86
C ASN A 169 6.52 0.15 14.92
N CYS A 170 5.85 -0.29 15.98
CA CYS A 170 4.40 -0.16 16.10
C CYS A 170 3.99 1.25 16.53
N ALA A 171 3.69 2.14 15.58
CA ALA A 171 3.29 3.52 15.87
C ALA A 171 2.01 3.64 16.73
N SER A 172 1.14 2.62 16.75
CA SER A 172 -0.04 2.58 17.61
C SER A 172 0.23 1.95 18.99
N GLU A 173 1.49 1.61 19.30
CA GLU A 173 1.92 0.97 20.56
C GLU A 173 1.05 -0.24 20.93
N ALA A 174 0.70 -1.03 19.91
CA ALA A 174 -0.23 -2.14 20.02
C ALA A 174 0.46 -3.50 20.19
N ILE A 175 1.75 -3.51 20.50
CA ILE A 175 2.54 -4.73 20.66
C ILE A 175 3.39 -4.56 21.92
N GLU A 176 3.14 -5.39 22.92
CA GLU A 176 3.99 -5.52 24.10
C GLU A 176 5.10 -6.53 23.80
N PHE A 177 6.31 -6.23 24.25
CA PHE A 177 7.47 -7.08 24.04
C PHE A 177 8.46 -6.94 25.19
N GLU A 178 8.94 -8.07 25.67
CA GLU A 178 10.04 -8.19 26.62
C GLU A 178 11.15 -9.01 25.97
N THR A 179 12.41 -8.72 26.33
CA THR A 179 13.56 -9.47 25.83
C THR A 179 13.41 -10.96 26.14
N ASN A 180 13.70 -11.82 25.17
CA ASN A 180 13.52 -13.29 25.25
C ASN A 180 12.05 -13.77 25.41
N SER A 181 11.06 -12.92 25.15
CA SER A 181 9.63 -13.26 25.12
C SER A 181 9.04 -13.16 23.72
N TYR A 182 7.84 -13.71 23.51
CA TYR A 182 7.10 -13.52 22.25
C TYR A 182 6.30 -12.21 22.30
N PRO A 183 6.16 -11.48 21.18
CA PRO A 183 5.35 -10.26 21.15
C PRO A 183 3.87 -10.56 21.41
N ILE A 184 3.22 -9.68 22.18
CA ILE A 184 1.80 -9.76 22.54
C ILE A 184 1.04 -8.64 21.85
N PHE A 185 0.08 -9.00 20.99
CA PHE A 185 -0.70 -8.04 20.20
C PHE A 185 -1.94 -7.54 20.94
N LEU A 186 -1.93 -6.25 21.30
CA LEU A 186 -3.02 -5.56 21.99
C LEU A 186 -4.15 -5.19 21.01
N ARG A 187 -5.18 -6.05 20.93
CA ARG A 187 -6.31 -5.90 19.99
C ARG A 187 -6.98 -4.53 20.01
N LYS A 188 -7.13 -3.94 21.20
CA LYS A 188 -7.84 -2.66 21.38
C LYS A 188 -7.07 -1.47 20.81
N LYS A 189 -5.73 -1.55 20.79
CA LYS A 189 -4.84 -0.48 20.28
C LYS A 189 -4.50 -0.66 18.80
N CYS A 190 -4.38 -1.91 18.33
CA CYS A 190 -3.96 -2.21 16.96
C CYS A 190 -4.90 -1.57 15.94
N ILE A 191 -4.37 -0.86 14.95
CA ILE A 191 -5.15 -0.26 13.84
C ILE A 191 -5.23 -1.15 12.59
N SER A 192 -4.67 -2.37 12.64
CA SER A 192 -4.64 -3.32 11.52
C SER A 192 -3.91 -2.79 10.27
N CYS A 193 -2.85 -1.99 10.46
CA CYS A 193 -2.00 -1.53 9.35
C CYS A 193 -1.10 -2.63 8.78
N PHE A 194 -0.87 -3.72 9.53
CA PHE A 194 0.00 -4.84 9.16
C PHE A 194 1.47 -4.52 8.86
N CYS A 195 1.97 -3.31 9.16
CA CYS A 195 3.40 -3.00 9.06
C CYS A 195 4.27 -4.00 9.84
N CYS A 196 3.80 -4.49 10.98
CA CYS A 196 4.48 -5.54 11.75
C CYS A 196 4.67 -6.86 10.98
N ALA A 197 3.76 -7.21 10.07
CA ALA A 197 3.89 -8.38 9.21
C ALA A 197 4.87 -8.11 8.06
N GLU A 198 4.79 -6.94 7.44
CA GLU A 198 5.67 -6.53 6.33
C GLU A 198 7.15 -6.42 6.77
N LEU A 199 7.40 -5.91 7.98
CA LEU A 199 8.74 -5.75 8.53
C LEU A 199 9.37 -7.06 9.03
N CYS A 200 8.58 -8.13 9.21
CA CYS A 200 9.09 -9.34 9.82
C CYS A 200 9.89 -10.18 8.81
N SER A 201 11.23 -10.16 8.94
CA SER A 201 12.15 -10.95 8.10
C SER A 201 11.80 -12.45 8.04
N GLU A 202 11.33 -12.99 9.17
CA GLU A 202 10.99 -14.41 9.32
C GLU A 202 9.59 -14.76 8.80
N ASN A 203 8.83 -13.79 8.29
CA ASN A 203 7.43 -13.95 7.90
C ASN A 203 6.62 -14.66 9.00
N ALA A 204 6.88 -14.27 10.26
CA ALA A 204 6.31 -14.90 11.45
C ALA A 204 4.98 -14.28 11.89
N ILE A 205 4.46 -13.31 11.15
CA ILE A 205 3.21 -12.60 11.48
C ILE A 205 2.29 -12.66 10.27
N LYS A 206 1.03 -13.04 10.48
CA LYS A 206 0.00 -13.14 9.42
C LYS A 206 -1.32 -12.51 9.88
N PRO A 207 -2.25 -12.18 8.97
CA PRO A 207 -3.61 -11.85 9.35
C PRO A 207 -4.27 -13.03 10.06
N LYS A 208 -4.87 -12.78 11.23
CA LYS A 208 -5.68 -13.78 11.93
C LYS A 208 -6.86 -14.18 11.03
N SER A 209 -7.00 -15.49 10.81
CA SER A 209 -8.12 -16.11 10.10
C SER A 209 -9.44 -15.91 10.83
#